data_AF-A0A4R0R7Q4-F1
#
_entry.id   AF-A0A4R0R7Q4-F1
#
_cell.length_a   1.000
_cell.length_b   1.000
_cell.length_c   1.000
_cell.angle_alpha   90.00
_cell.angle_beta   90.00
_cell.angle_gamma   90.00
#
_symmetry.space_group_name_H-M   'P 1'
#
loop_
_entity.id
_entity.type
_entity.pdbx_description
1 polymer ?
#
loop_
_entity_poly.entity_id
_entity_poly.type
_entity_poly.pdbx_seq_one_letter_code
_entity_poly.pdbx_strand_id
1 'polypeptide(L)'
;MSVVVISLLDLLILLVLAHFVCDFVLQSDRMAREKTPGLDDTLNWRWWLGAHASTHGLAVALITGIPLLGLAEMFVHAIIDWLKVRLRFSLATDQCLHLFCKLIWVGLIACL
;
A
#
# COMPACT_ATOMS: atom_id res chain seq x y z
N MET A 1 -18.57 11.26 21.51
CA MET A 1 -18.22 10.78 20.16
C MET A 1 -18.74 9.36 20.03
N SER A 2 -19.77 9.16 19.21
CA SER A 2 -20.26 7.81 18.90
C SER A 2 -19.13 7.07 18.18
N VAL A 3 -18.70 5.94 18.73
CA VAL A 3 -17.76 5.05 18.03
C VAL A 3 -18.50 4.52 16.81
N VAL A 4 -18.14 4.99 15.62
CA VAL A 4 -18.68 4.42 14.38
C VAL A 4 -18.14 3.00 14.28
N VAL A 5 -19.04 2.02 14.42
CA VAL A 5 -18.70 0.62 14.20
C VAL A 5 -18.64 0.43 12.68
N ILE A 6 -17.43 0.42 12.13
CA ILE A 6 -17.18 0.15 10.71
C ILE A 6 -17.36 -1.36 10.49
N SER A 7 -18.20 -1.77 9.53
CA SER A 7 -18.32 -3.18 9.19
C SER A 7 -17.06 -3.69 8.47
N LEU A 8 -16.81 -5.00 8.45
CA LEU A 8 -15.66 -5.57 7.72
C LEU A 8 -15.70 -5.21 6.22
N LEU A 9 -16.90 -5.11 5.64
CA LEU A 9 -17.07 -4.70 4.25
C LEU A 9 -16.70 -3.22 4.06
N ASP A 10 -17.17 -2.34 4.94
CA ASP A 10 -16.84 -0.91 4.88
C ASP A 10 -15.33 -0.70 5.08
N LEU A 11 -14.70 -1.46 5.99
CA LEU A 11 -13.26 -1.42 6.19
C LEU A 11 -12.51 -1.83 4.93
N LEU A 12 -12.92 -2.93 4.29
CA LEU A 12 -12.32 -3.36 3.02
C LEU A 12 -12.45 -2.27 1.95
N ILE A 13 -13.64 -1.70 1.79
CA ILE A 13 -13.89 -0.62 0.82
C ILE A 13 -12.95 0.57 1.12
N LEU A 14 -12.85 1.01 2.37
CA LEU A 14 -11.98 2.12 2.75
C LEU A 14 -10.51 1.84 2.45
N LEU A 15 -10.02 0.63 2.74
CA LEU A 15 -8.63 0.25 2.44
C LEU A 15 -8.35 0.20 0.93
N VAL A 16 -9.30 -0.29 0.13
CA VAL A 16 -9.21 -0.30 -1.34
C VAL A 16 -9.20 1.12 -1.91
N LEU A 17 -10.10 1.98 -1.44
CA LEU A 17 -10.14 3.37 -1.89
C LEU A 17 -8.88 4.14 -1.49
N ALA A 18 -8.40 3.95 -0.26
CA ALA A 18 -7.16 4.56 0.20
C ALA A 18 -5.95 4.11 -0.61
N HIS A 19 -5.88 2.83 -0.98
CA HIS A 19 -4.87 2.32 -1.89
C HIS A 19 -4.87 3.09 -3.22
N PHE A 20 -6.04 3.31 -3.83
CA PHE A 20 -6.13 4.09 -5.07
C PHE A 20 -5.72 5.54 -4.90
N VAL A 21 -6.07 6.18 -3.78
CA VAL A 21 -5.58 7.54 -3.48
C VAL A 21 -4.06 7.55 -3.41
N CYS A 22 -3.45 6.58 -2.73
CA CYS A 22 -2.00 6.50 -2.61
C CYS A 22 -1.29 6.26 -3.95
N ASP A 23 -1.79 5.34 -4.77
CA ASP A 23 -1.15 4.94 -6.04
C ASP A 23 -1.40 5.89 -7.22
N PHE A 24 -2.56 6.54 -7.28
CA PHE A 24 -2.97 7.33 -8.44
C PHE A 24 -3.04 8.83 -8.19
N VAL A 25 -3.21 9.26 -6.93
CA VAL A 25 -3.31 10.69 -6.60
C VAL A 25 -2.04 11.20 -5.93
N LEU A 26 -1.51 10.45 -4.94
CA LEU A 26 -0.36 10.89 -4.15
C LEU A 26 0.99 10.48 -4.77
N GLN A 27 1.01 9.40 -5.55
CA GLN A 27 2.19 9.02 -6.31
C GLN A 27 2.33 9.89 -7.56
N SER A 28 3.41 10.67 -7.64
CA SER A 28 3.78 11.38 -8.87
C SER A 28 4.45 10.46 -9.88
N ASP A 29 4.44 10.85 -11.16
CA ASP A 29 5.18 10.15 -12.22
C ASP A 29 6.67 9.97 -11.88
N ARG A 30 7.27 10.96 -11.22
CA ARG A 30 8.64 10.89 -10.73
C ARG A 30 8.80 9.77 -9.71
N MET A 31 7.94 9.69 -8.69
CA MET A 31 7.99 8.63 -7.68
C MET A 31 7.78 7.25 -8.32
N ALA A 32 6.82 7.13 -9.24
CA ALA A 32 6.55 5.88 -9.95
C ALA A 32 7.79 5.37 -10.71
N ARG A 33 8.57 6.27 -11.29
CA ARG A 33 9.83 5.96 -11.97
C ARG A 33 10.97 5.70 -10.98
N GLU A 34 11.27 6.64 -10.11
CA GLU A 34 12.48 6.61 -9.26
C GLU A 34 12.38 5.60 -8.11
N LYS A 35 11.19 5.04 -7.78
CA LYS A 35 11.08 3.88 -6.88
C LYS A 35 11.63 2.58 -7.47
N THR A 36 12.00 2.59 -8.76
CA THR A 36 12.52 1.43 -9.47
C THR A 36 14.06 1.43 -9.46
N PRO A 37 14.72 0.33 -9.05
CA PRO A 37 16.18 0.25 -9.06
C PRO A 37 16.79 0.55 -10.44
N GLY A 38 17.72 1.52 -10.49
CA GLY A 38 18.43 1.90 -11.71
C GLY A 38 17.66 2.90 -12.59
N LEU A 39 16.49 3.36 -12.15
CA LEU A 39 15.76 4.48 -12.77
C LEU A 39 15.72 5.73 -11.89
N ASP A 40 16.38 5.69 -10.74
CA ASP A 40 16.55 6.79 -9.80
C ASP A 40 17.55 7.85 -10.28
N ASP A 41 17.30 9.12 -9.97
CA ASP A 41 18.12 10.27 -10.37
C ASP A 41 18.42 11.21 -9.20
N THR A 42 17.41 11.49 -8.37
CA THR A 42 17.51 12.50 -7.29
C THR A 42 17.88 11.92 -5.93
N LEU A 43 17.33 10.76 -5.59
CA LEU A 43 17.59 10.02 -4.37
C LEU A 43 17.64 8.54 -4.70
N ASN A 44 18.41 7.77 -3.93
CA ASN A 44 18.47 6.33 -4.10
C ASN A 44 17.04 5.73 -4.13
N TRP A 45 16.77 4.83 -5.07
CA TRP A 45 15.44 4.23 -5.28
C TRP A 45 14.79 3.67 -4.01
N ARG A 46 15.60 3.25 -3.01
CA ARG A 46 15.10 2.76 -1.72
C ARG A 46 14.37 3.83 -0.92
N TRP A 47 14.79 5.09 -1.01
CA TRP A 47 14.07 6.22 -0.41
C TRP A 47 12.72 6.43 -1.09
N TRP A 48 12.70 6.36 -2.42
CA TRP A 48 11.45 6.48 -3.20
C TRP A 48 10.48 5.34 -2.93
N LEU A 49 10.95 4.08 -2.96
CA LEU A 49 10.13 2.92 -2.66
C LEU A 49 9.67 2.92 -1.20
N GLY A 50 10.57 3.23 -0.27
CA GLY A 50 10.24 3.32 1.15
C GLY A 50 9.19 4.39 1.41
N ALA A 51 9.34 5.59 0.84
CA ALA A 51 8.37 6.67 0.97
C ALA A 51 7.01 6.28 0.37
N HIS A 52 6.99 5.72 -0.84
CA HIS A 52 5.78 5.24 -1.49
C HIS A 52 5.04 4.21 -0.63
N ALA A 53 5.74 3.16 -0.20
CA ALA A 53 5.16 2.11 0.62
C ALA A 53 4.74 2.63 2.02
N SER A 54 5.46 3.61 2.57
CA SER A 54 5.10 4.26 3.83
C SER A 54 3.82 5.07 3.72
N THR A 55 3.52 5.67 2.55
CA THR A 55 2.23 6.34 2.30
C THR A 55 1.07 5.36 2.42
N HIS A 56 1.20 4.16 1.84
CA HIS A 56 0.20 3.08 1.98
C HIS A 56 0.10 2.58 3.42
N GLY A 57 1.24 2.34 4.06
CA GLY A 57 1.29 1.93 5.47
C GLY A 57 0.64 2.94 6.40
N LEU A 58 0.85 4.24 6.18
CA LEU A 58 0.19 5.30 6.92
C LEU A 58 -1.33 5.28 6.70
N ALA A 59 -1.79 5.09 5.46
CA ALA A 59 -3.23 5.00 5.16
C ALA A 59 -3.88 3.83 5.92
N VAL A 60 -3.25 2.65 5.91
CA VAL A 60 -3.72 1.48 6.66
C VAL A 60 -3.73 1.75 8.17
N ALA A 61 -2.66 2.32 8.73
CA ALA A 61 -2.58 2.63 10.15
C ALA A 61 -3.68 3.61 10.60
N LEU A 62 -3.95 4.66 9.81
CA LEU A 62 -4.96 5.67 10.13
C LEU A 62 -6.39 5.12 10.05
N ILE A 63 -6.68 4.29 9.03
CA ILE A 63 -8.02 3.72 8.84
C ILE A 63 -8.31 2.64 9.88
N THR A 64 -7.34 1.78 10.17
CA THR A 64 -7.53 0.65 11.11
C THR A 64 -7.32 1.03 12.56
N GLY A 65 -6.61 2.14 12.82
CA GLY A 65 -6.15 2.51 14.17
C GLY A 65 -5.01 1.61 14.69
N ILE A 66 -4.41 0.77 13.85
CA ILE A 66 -3.39 -0.22 14.25
C ILE A 66 -2.06 0.10 13.54
N PRO A 67 -1.12 0.82 14.19
CA PRO A 67 0.15 1.20 13.56
C PRO A 67 1.00 0.02 13.09
N LEU A 68 0.97 -1.11 13.80
CA LEU A 68 1.70 -2.32 13.42
C LEU A 68 1.19 -2.92 12.10
N LEU A 69 -0.11 -2.80 11.82
CA LEU A 69 -0.69 -3.27 10.57
C LEU A 69 -0.28 -2.35 9.41
N GLY A 70 -0.19 -1.05 9.66
CA GLY A 70 0.39 -0.10 8.71
C GLY A 70 1.87 -0.37 8.41
N LEU A 71 2.65 -0.74 9.44
CA LEU A 71 4.05 -1.14 9.24
C LEU A 71 4.15 -2.43 8.40
N ALA A 72 3.26 -3.39 8.64
CA ALA A 72 3.18 -4.61 7.83
C ALA A 72 2.81 -4.31 6.37
N GLU A 73 1.82 -3.44 6.13
CA GLU A 73 1.48 -2.95 4.79
C GLU A 73 2.70 -2.32 4.11
N MET A 74 3.43 -1.43 4.78
CA MET A 74 4.63 -0.80 4.21
C MET A 74 5.62 -1.86 3.69
N PHE A 75 5.90 -2.91 4.47
CA PHE A 75 6.84 -3.95 4.02
C PHE A 75 6.27 -4.79 2.87
N VAL A 76 5.02 -5.24 2.96
CA VAL A 76 4.39 -6.06 1.93
C VAL A 76 4.25 -5.28 0.62
N HIS A 77 3.83 -4.02 0.68
CA HIS A 77 3.69 -3.14 -0.48
C HIS A 77 5.03 -2.92 -1.18
N ALA A 78 6.08 -2.62 -0.41
CA ALA A 78 7.44 -2.49 -0.96
C ALA A 78 7.93 -3.78 -1.64
N ILE A 79 7.62 -4.95 -1.05
CA ILE A 79 7.97 -6.26 -1.64
C ILE A 79 7.24 -6.47 -2.96
N ILE A 80 5.92 -6.22 -3.02
CA ILE A 80 5.12 -6.39 -4.25
C ILE A 80 5.67 -5.48 -5.36
N ASP A 81 5.89 -4.19 -5.07
CA ASP A 81 6.42 -3.23 -6.03
C ASP A 81 7.82 -3.62 -6.54
N TRP A 82 8.68 -4.10 -5.64
CA TRP A 82 10.01 -4.57 -6.03
C TRP A 82 9.94 -5.85 -6.88
N LEU A 83 9.03 -6.77 -6.54
CA LEU A 83 8.79 -7.99 -7.32
C LEU A 83 8.18 -7.69 -8.70
N LYS A 84 7.36 -6.63 -8.84
CA LYS A 84 6.85 -6.18 -10.15
C LYS A 84 7.98 -5.96 -11.12
N VAL A 85 9.00 -5.21 -10.71
CA VAL A 85 10.15 -4.90 -11.54
C VAL A 85 10.97 -6.16 -11.85
N ARG A 86 11.18 -7.00 -10.83
CA ARG A 86 12.01 -8.20 -10.94
C ARG A 86 11.38 -9.32 -11.78
N LEU A 87 10.08 -9.53 -11.63
CA LEU A 87 9.30 -10.59 -12.29
C LEU A 87 8.55 -10.08 -13.53
N ARG A 88 8.52 -8.77 -13.76
CA ARG A 88 7.90 -8.10 -14.91
C ARG A 88 6.42 -8.44 -15.10
N PHE A 89 5.66 -8.56 -14.00
CA PHE A 89 4.22 -8.74 -14.12
C PHE A 89 3.50 -7.44 -14.51
N SER A 90 2.27 -7.59 -15.03
CA SER A 90 1.48 -6.48 -15.56
C SER A 90 1.02 -5.51 -14.46
N LEU A 91 0.67 -4.27 -14.83
CA LEU A 91 0.08 -3.32 -13.89
C LEU A 91 -1.24 -3.83 -13.31
N ALA A 92 -2.05 -4.57 -14.07
CA ALA A 92 -3.26 -5.17 -13.54
C ALA A 92 -2.94 -6.20 -12.43
N THR A 93 -1.93 -7.03 -12.64
CA THR A 93 -1.46 -8.02 -11.65
C THR A 93 -0.94 -7.36 -10.38
N ASP A 94 -0.17 -6.28 -10.53
CA ASP A 94 0.32 -5.45 -9.43
C ASP A 94 -0.81 -4.96 -8.54
N GLN A 95 -1.81 -4.31 -9.16
CA GLN A 95 -2.96 -3.78 -8.45
C GLN A 95 -3.77 -4.89 -7.77
N CYS A 96 -4.00 -6.04 -8.43
CA CYS A 96 -4.67 -7.18 -7.81
C CYS A 96 -3.94 -7.71 -6.56
N LEU A 97 -2.60 -7.77 -6.57
CA LEU A 97 -1.82 -8.21 -5.40
C LEU A 97 -1.96 -7.23 -4.23
N HIS A 98 -1.94 -5.92 -4.51
CA HIS A 98 -2.12 -4.90 -3.47
C HIS A 98 -3.53 -4.88 -2.89
N LEU A 99 -4.56 -5.13 -3.70
CA LEU A 99 -5.95 -5.29 -3.22
C LEU A 99 -6.12 -6.59 -2.41
N PHE A 100 -5.47 -7.67 -2.84
CA PHE A 100 -5.44 -8.93 -2.09
C PHE A 100 -4.78 -8.78 -0.71
N CYS A 101 -3.73 -7.96 -0.62
CA CYS A 101 -3.15 -7.55 0.66
C CYS A 101 -4.20 -6.95 1.62
N LYS A 102 -5.13 -6.12 1.09
CA LYS A 102 -6.18 -5.50 1.92
C LYS A 102 -7.21 -6.51 2.42
N LEU A 103 -7.53 -7.52 1.59
CA LEU A 103 -8.35 -8.66 2.02
C LEU A 103 -7.68 -9.42 3.18
N ILE A 104 -6.36 -9.63 3.11
CA ILE A 104 -5.61 -10.28 4.21
C ILE A 104 -5.70 -9.44 5.48
N TRP A 105 -5.53 -8.12 5.43
CA TRP A 105 -5.62 -7.26 6.60
C TRP A 105 -6.99 -7.29 7.26
N VAL A 106 -8.06 -7.21 6.48
CA VAL A 106 -9.43 -7.33 7.00
C VAL A 106 -9.64 -8.71 7.63
N GLY A 107 -9.14 -9.77 6.99
CA GLY A 107 -9.20 -11.13 7.53
C GLY A 107 -8.46 -11.28 8.86
N LEU A 108 -7.26 -10.72 8.99
CA LEU A 108 -6.50 -10.73 10.25
C LEU A 108 -7.23 -9.98 11.35
N ILE A 109 -7.78 -8.78 11.06
CA ILE A 109 -8.56 -8.02 12.04
C ILE A 109 -9.81 -8.79 12.47
N ALA A 110 -10.50 -9.47 11.55
CA ALA A 110 -11.69 -10.26 11.86
C ALA A 110 -11.40 -11.48 12.76
N CYS A 111 -10.14 -11.92 12.84
CA CYS A 111 -9.70 -13.05 13.66
C CYS A 111 -9.10 -12.62 15.02
N LEU A 112 -9.04 -11.32 15.32
CA LEU A 112 -8.61 -10.77 16.63
C LEU A 112 -9.82 -10.58 17.56
#